data_AF-A0A3M8DS35-F1
#
_entry.id   AF-A0A3M8DS35-F1
#
_cell.length_a   1.000
_cell.length_b   1.000
_cell.length_c   1.000
_cell.angle_alpha   90.00
_cell.angle_beta   90.00
_cell.angle_gamma   90.00
#
_symmetry.space_group_name_H-M   'P 1'
#
loop_
_entity.id
_entity.type
_entity.pdbx_description
1 polymer ?
#
loop_
_entity_poly.entity_id
_entity_poly.type
_entity_poly.pdbx_seq_one_letter_code
_entity_poly.pdbx_strand_id
1 'polypeptide(L)'
;MSENFFGNYKEFVVVPMEENEEGIEEVFVPQDYSVHYILTFSLYDSCISSWREASKYHLDAEKSLRKVVEELNAKKKGIVRLELLEIDDKTTYFVVALSWKDQKEEEETVRRNIHYFLEKDFSTDLLIGEKWYQLIGAKGKFERRLFAYNMEKYEAHLSS
;
A
#
# COMPACT_ATOMS: atom_id res chain seq x y z
N MET A 1 44.01 38.68 9.16
CA MET A 1 42.55 38.60 8.99
C MET A 1 42.26 38.50 7.50
N SER A 2 41.54 37.46 7.09
CA SER A 2 40.54 37.50 6.01
C SER A 2 39.91 36.11 6.03
N GLU A 3 38.92 35.94 6.90
CA GLU A 3 37.51 36.04 6.49
C GLU A 3 37.08 34.73 5.83
N ASN A 4 36.48 33.90 6.69
CA ASN A 4 35.61 32.77 6.40
C ASN A 4 35.96 31.95 5.14
N PHE A 5 36.79 30.92 5.33
CA PHE A 5 36.98 29.82 4.37
C PHE A 5 35.64 29.19 3.93
N PHE A 6 34.64 29.22 4.81
CA PHE A 6 33.27 28.81 4.55
C PHE A 6 32.32 30.00 4.31
N GLY A 7 32.79 31.20 3.99
CA GLY A 7 31.93 32.41 3.89
C GLY A 7 30.80 32.27 2.88
N ASN A 8 31.03 31.42 1.88
CA ASN A 8 30.12 31.19 0.76
C ASN A 8 29.38 29.85 0.91
N TYR A 9 29.45 29.16 2.06
CA TYR A 9 28.85 27.83 2.21
C TYR A 9 27.37 27.79 1.82
N LYS A 10 26.64 28.89 2.02
CA LYS A 10 25.23 29.04 1.64
C LYS A 10 24.98 28.91 0.14
N GLU A 11 25.97 29.17 -0.73
CA GLU A 11 25.87 28.93 -2.18
C GLU A 11 25.89 27.43 -2.52
N PHE A 12 26.38 26.60 -1.60
CA PHE A 12 26.46 25.14 -1.72
C PHE A 12 25.42 24.43 -0.86
N VAL A 13 24.63 25.16 -0.07
CA VAL A 13 23.47 24.62 0.63
C VAL A 13 22.39 24.40 -0.41
N VAL A 14 22.27 23.16 -0.86
CA VAL A 14 21.04 22.69 -1.49
C VAL A 14 20.02 22.61 -0.36
N VAL A 15 19.23 23.68 -0.19
CA VAL A 15 18.00 23.62 0.58
C VAL A 15 17.18 22.54 -0.14
N PRO A 16 16.78 21.44 0.54
CA PRO A 16 15.83 20.52 -0.05
C PRO A 16 14.70 21.39 -0.59
N MET A 17 14.35 21.26 -1.86
CA MET A 17 13.03 21.73 -2.24
C MET A 17 12.10 20.99 -1.28
N GLU A 18 11.60 21.70 -0.28
CA GLU A 18 10.33 21.35 0.29
C GLU A 18 9.47 21.13 -0.95
N GLU A 19 9.06 19.88 -1.16
CA GLU A 19 7.98 19.57 -2.07
C GLU A 19 6.79 20.36 -1.51
N ASN A 20 6.74 21.65 -1.84
CA ASN A 20 5.66 22.55 -1.56
C ASN A 20 4.53 22.20 -2.53
N GLU A 21 4.00 21.00 -2.33
CA GLU A 21 2.64 20.61 -2.68
C GLU A 21 2.09 19.73 -1.55
N GLU A 22 2.26 20.16 -0.29
CA GLU A 22 1.27 19.88 0.74
C GLU A 22 -0.07 20.49 0.26
N GLY A 23 -0.85 19.72 -0.50
CA GLY A 23 -2.23 20.09 -0.86
C GLY A 23 -2.67 19.83 -2.29
N ILE A 24 -1.79 19.41 -3.20
CA ILE A 24 -2.24 18.85 -4.49
C ILE A 24 -2.19 17.34 -4.35
N GLU A 25 -3.30 16.74 -3.91
CA GLU A 25 -3.52 15.32 -4.19
C GLU A 25 -3.31 15.15 -5.69
N GLU A 26 -2.28 14.39 -6.04
CA GLU A 26 -2.03 14.00 -7.42
C GLU A 26 -3.31 13.33 -7.91
N VAL A 27 -4.03 14.01 -8.81
CA VAL A 27 -5.32 13.53 -9.30
C VAL A 27 -5.04 12.18 -9.95
N PHE A 28 -5.66 11.12 -9.43
CA PHE A 28 -5.51 9.80 -10.02
C PHE A 28 -6.08 9.82 -11.44
N VAL A 29 -5.19 9.70 -12.43
CA VAL A 29 -5.53 9.55 -13.84
C VAL A 29 -5.32 8.09 -14.22
N PRO A 30 -6.39 7.27 -14.37
CA PRO A 30 -6.26 5.84 -14.65
C PRO A 30 -5.38 5.55 -15.88
N GLN A 31 -5.44 6.41 -16.89
CA GLN A 31 -4.69 6.28 -18.15
C GLN A 31 -3.17 6.36 -17.97
N ASP A 32 -2.68 6.90 -16.84
CA ASP A 32 -1.26 6.96 -16.54
C ASP A 32 -0.70 5.61 -16.07
N TYR A 33 -1.56 4.62 -15.84
CA TYR A 33 -1.21 3.28 -15.36
C TYR A 33 -1.49 2.25 -16.46
N SER A 34 -0.61 1.26 -16.61
CA SER A 34 -0.71 0.27 -17.70
C SER A 34 -1.63 -0.90 -17.36
N VAL A 35 -1.74 -1.24 -16.09
CA VAL A 35 -2.55 -2.37 -15.63
C VAL A 35 -3.27 -2.03 -14.34
N HIS A 36 -4.47 -2.60 -14.23
CA HIS A 36 -5.33 -2.46 -13.06
C HIS A 36 -5.75 -3.86 -12.59
N TYR A 37 -5.82 -4.03 -11.28
CA TYR A 37 -6.21 -5.28 -10.64
C TYR A 37 -7.19 -5.01 -9.50
N ILE A 38 -8.14 -5.92 -9.33
CA ILE A 38 -8.95 -6.03 -8.12
C ILE A 38 -8.35 -7.13 -7.26
N LEU A 39 -7.97 -6.76 -6.04
CA LEU A 39 -7.37 -7.65 -5.06
C LEU A 39 -8.37 -7.91 -3.94
N THR A 40 -8.71 -9.18 -3.70
CA THR A 40 -9.50 -9.57 -2.52
C THR A 40 -8.56 -10.20 -1.51
N PHE A 41 -8.44 -9.58 -0.33
CA PHE A 41 -7.62 -10.09 0.77
C PHE A 41 -8.50 -10.72 1.84
N SER A 42 -8.07 -11.83 2.40
CA SER A 42 -8.66 -12.43 3.61
C SER A 42 -7.57 -12.79 4.61
N LEU A 43 -7.89 -12.76 5.91
CA LEU A 43 -6.94 -13.17 6.95
C LEU A 43 -6.50 -14.62 6.76
N TYR A 44 -5.19 -14.84 6.75
CA TYR A 44 -4.62 -16.17 6.73
C TYR A 44 -4.58 -16.74 8.15
N ASP A 45 -5.01 -18.00 8.33
CA ASP A 45 -5.06 -18.63 9.66
C ASP A 45 -5.82 -17.76 10.70
N SER A 46 -6.98 -17.23 10.31
CA SER A 46 -7.70 -16.21 11.07
C SER A 46 -8.10 -16.67 12.48
N CYS A 47 -7.84 -15.82 13.48
CA CYS A 47 -8.30 -15.98 14.86
C CYS A 47 -9.62 -15.24 15.15
N ILE A 48 -10.11 -14.46 14.19
CA ILE A 48 -11.39 -13.74 14.27
C ILE A 48 -12.33 -14.17 13.14
N SER A 49 -13.64 -14.03 13.36
CA SER A 49 -14.65 -14.33 12.32
C SER A 49 -15.22 -13.09 11.63
N SER A 50 -14.88 -11.89 12.14
CA SER A 50 -15.27 -10.61 11.53
C SER A 50 -14.35 -9.46 12.01
N TRP A 51 -14.19 -8.40 11.22
CA TRP A 51 -13.38 -7.22 11.59
C TRP A 51 -13.86 -6.54 12.87
N ARG A 52 -15.15 -6.65 13.22
CA ARG A 52 -15.69 -6.18 14.49
C ARG A 52 -14.94 -6.75 15.71
N GLU A 53 -14.44 -7.98 15.61
CA GLU A 53 -13.69 -8.64 16.68
C GLU A 53 -12.25 -8.12 16.82
N ALA A 54 -11.71 -7.41 15.82
CA ALA A 54 -10.35 -6.85 15.89
C ALA A 54 -10.19 -5.86 17.05
N SER A 55 -11.29 -5.21 17.47
CA SER A 55 -11.33 -4.33 18.63
C SER A 55 -10.92 -5.02 19.94
N LYS A 56 -11.11 -6.34 20.08
CA LYS A 56 -10.61 -7.16 21.22
C LYS A 56 -9.08 -7.09 21.33
N TYR A 57 -8.40 -6.87 20.22
CA TYR A 57 -6.96 -6.74 20.10
C TYR A 57 -6.50 -5.27 20.07
N HIS A 58 -7.43 -4.32 20.29
CA HIS A 58 -7.20 -2.88 20.21
C HIS A 58 -6.74 -2.45 18.81
N LEU A 59 -7.29 -3.09 17.78
CA LEU A 59 -7.02 -2.79 16.39
C LEU A 59 -8.31 -2.30 15.71
N ASP A 60 -8.21 -1.14 15.06
CA ASP A 60 -9.21 -0.64 14.12
C ASP A 60 -8.74 -0.99 12.70
N ALA A 61 -9.29 -2.07 12.15
CA ALA A 61 -8.81 -2.63 10.89
C ALA A 61 -8.98 -1.67 9.71
N GLU A 62 -10.13 -0.99 9.60
CA GLU A 62 -10.39 -0.03 8.53
C GLU A 62 -9.45 1.16 8.63
N LYS A 63 -9.37 1.78 9.80
CA LYS A 63 -8.49 2.94 10.00
C LYS A 63 -7.04 2.60 9.74
N SER A 64 -6.57 1.46 10.25
CA SER A 64 -5.20 1.01 10.03
C SER A 64 -4.93 0.70 8.55
N LEU A 65 -5.87 0.09 7.82
CA LEU A 65 -5.73 -0.18 6.39
C LEU A 65 -5.66 1.11 5.57
N ARG A 66 -6.57 2.06 5.83
CA ARG A 66 -6.57 3.37 5.15
C ARG A 66 -5.23 4.08 5.32
N LYS A 67 -4.71 4.12 6.55
CA LYS A 67 -3.41 4.71 6.84
C LYS A 67 -2.28 4.03 6.06
N VAL A 68 -2.21 2.70 6.04
CA VAL A 68 -1.15 1.99 5.28
C VAL A 68 -1.29 2.23 3.78
N VAL A 69 -2.52 2.25 3.24
CA VAL A 69 -2.77 2.56 1.82
C VAL A 69 -2.30 3.98 1.48
N GLU A 70 -2.60 4.97 2.32
CA GLU A 70 -2.15 6.36 2.16
C GLU A 70 -0.62 6.46 2.21
N GLU A 71 0.02 5.85 3.21
CA GLU A 71 1.47 5.84 3.36
C GLU A 71 2.19 5.16 2.18
N LEU A 72 1.65 4.04 1.70
CA LEU A 72 2.19 3.34 0.53
C LEU A 72 2.01 4.12 -0.75
N ASN A 73 0.85 4.75 -0.96
CA ASN A 73 0.63 5.62 -2.10
C ASN A 73 1.61 6.80 -2.11
N ALA A 74 1.90 7.39 -0.95
CA ALA A 74 2.92 8.43 -0.84
C ALA A 74 4.32 7.88 -1.13
N LYS A 75 4.69 6.75 -0.54
CA LYS A 75 6.02 6.10 -0.71
C LYS A 75 6.28 5.61 -2.13
N LYS A 76 5.24 5.21 -2.85
CA LYS A 76 5.30 4.63 -4.20
C LYS A 76 4.66 5.53 -5.25
N LYS A 77 4.60 6.85 -4.96
CA LYS A 77 4.01 7.87 -5.83
C LYS A 77 4.55 7.73 -7.25
N GLY A 78 3.64 7.77 -8.22
CA GLY A 78 3.97 7.62 -9.64
C GLY A 78 4.43 6.22 -10.07
N ILE A 79 4.36 5.19 -9.20
CA ILE A 79 4.65 3.79 -9.57
C ILE A 79 3.43 2.91 -9.31
N VAL A 80 2.82 3.05 -8.13
CA VAL A 80 1.69 2.23 -7.69
C VAL A 80 0.62 3.14 -7.09
N ARG A 81 -0.63 2.85 -7.41
CA ARG A 81 -1.79 3.41 -6.72
C ARG A 81 -2.64 2.30 -6.14
N LEU A 82 -2.96 2.42 -4.86
CA LEU A 82 -3.90 1.57 -4.14
C LEU A 82 -5.14 2.38 -3.76
N GLU A 83 -6.30 1.75 -3.83
CA GLU A 83 -7.57 2.31 -3.34
C GLU A 83 -8.37 1.23 -2.61
N LEU A 84 -8.75 1.50 -1.36
CA LEU A 84 -9.59 0.61 -0.58
C LEU A 84 -11.04 0.73 -1.07
N LEU A 85 -11.54 -0.32 -1.72
CA LEU A 85 -12.89 -0.33 -2.31
C LEU A 85 -13.95 -0.83 -1.33
N GLU A 86 -13.61 -1.85 -0.53
CA GLU A 86 -14.56 -2.50 0.37
C GLU A 86 -13.88 -2.97 1.65
N ILE A 87 -14.52 -2.69 2.78
CA ILE A 87 -14.30 -3.35 4.07
C ILE A 87 -15.61 -3.32 4.85
N ASP A 88 -16.03 -4.46 5.40
CA ASP A 88 -17.29 -4.61 6.14
C ASP A 88 -17.05 -5.24 7.51
N ASP A 89 -17.66 -4.69 8.56
CA ASP A 89 -17.39 -5.10 9.94
C ASP A 89 -17.79 -6.56 10.26
N LYS A 90 -18.62 -7.19 9.41
CA LYS A 90 -19.12 -8.57 9.57
C LYS A 90 -18.30 -9.61 8.81
N THR A 91 -17.35 -9.20 7.98
CA THR A 91 -16.48 -10.10 7.22
C THR A 91 -15.04 -10.03 7.73
N THR A 92 -14.17 -10.92 7.24
CA THR A 92 -12.71 -10.88 7.47
C THR A 92 -11.94 -10.71 6.17
N TYR A 93 -12.60 -10.11 5.18
CA TYR A 93 -11.98 -9.78 3.90
C TYR A 93 -12.11 -8.29 3.63
N PHE A 94 -11.29 -7.80 2.71
CA PHE A 94 -11.40 -6.46 2.16
C PHE A 94 -10.95 -6.48 0.70
N VAL A 95 -11.36 -5.46 -0.05
CA VAL A 95 -11.07 -5.34 -1.49
C VAL A 95 -10.28 -4.07 -1.75
N VAL A 96 -9.19 -4.21 -2.52
CA VAL A 96 -8.32 -3.10 -2.91
C VAL A 96 -8.18 -3.08 -4.43
N ALA A 97 -8.37 -1.93 -5.06
CA ALA A 97 -7.91 -1.70 -6.42
C ALA A 97 -6.42 -1.38 -6.40
N LEU A 98 -5.67 -2.01 -7.30
CA LEU A 98 -4.25 -1.73 -7.55
C LEU A 98 -4.07 -1.29 -8.99
N SER A 99 -3.47 -0.13 -9.18
CA SER A 99 -3.01 0.34 -10.49
C SER A 99 -1.49 0.39 -10.49
N TRP A 100 -0.86 -0.16 -11.52
CA TRP A 100 0.59 -0.23 -11.65
C TRP A 100 1.05 0.53 -12.88
N LYS A 101 2.02 1.44 -12.71
CA LYS A 101 2.53 2.28 -13.79
C LYS A 101 3.49 1.49 -14.66
N ASP A 102 3.38 1.74 -15.96
CA ASP A 102 4.12 1.06 -17.00
C ASP A 102 5.64 1.04 -16.76
N GLN A 103 6.24 -0.15 -16.79
CA GLN A 103 7.69 -0.33 -16.80
C GLN A 103 8.23 -0.85 -18.16
N LYS A 104 7.40 -0.89 -19.21
CA LYS A 104 7.70 -1.60 -20.48
C LYS A 104 8.10 -3.06 -20.26
N GLU A 105 7.53 -3.66 -19.22
CA GLU A 105 7.80 -5.05 -18.80
C GLU A 105 6.72 -5.99 -19.34
N GLU A 106 7.10 -7.26 -19.51
CA GLU A 106 6.14 -8.32 -19.85
C GLU A 106 5.15 -8.55 -18.68
N GLU A 107 3.91 -8.94 -19.00
CA GLU A 107 2.82 -9.09 -18.02
C GLU A 107 3.18 -10.04 -16.86
N GLU A 108 3.90 -11.13 -17.13
CA GLU A 108 4.35 -12.06 -16.09
C GLU A 108 5.33 -11.40 -15.10
N THR A 109 6.21 -10.53 -15.61
CA THR A 109 7.14 -9.76 -14.77
C THR A 109 6.38 -8.77 -13.90
N VAL A 110 5.41 -8.05 -14.47
CA VAL A 110 4.55 -7.12 -13.72
C VAL A 110 3.79 -7.86 -12.62
N ARG A 111 3.20 -9.03 -12.92
CA ARG A 111 2.50 -9.84 -11.91
C ARG A 111 3.43 -10.30 -10.79
N ARG A 112 4.66 -10.73 -11.11
CA ARG A 112 5.66 -11.10 -10.10
C ARG A 112 6.05 -9.91 -9.23
N ASN A 113 6.22 -8.73 -9.83
CA ASN A 113 6.55 -7.50 -9.12
C ASN A 113 5.41 -7.07 -8.19
N ILE A 114 4.16 -7.21 -8.62
CA ILE A 114 2.98 -6.98 -7.78
C ILE A 114 2.96 -7.98 -6.62
N HIS A 115 3.15 -9.28 -6.86
CA HIS A 115 3.21 -10.28 -5.78
C HIS A 115 4.28 -9.93 -4.74
N TYR A 116 5.47 -9.55 -5.20
CA TYR A 116 6.54 -9.10 -4.33
C TYR A 116 6.15 -7.85 -3.53
N PHE A 117 5.55 -6.84 -4.17
CA PHE A 117 5.04 -5.65 -3.50
C PHE A 117 4.00 -5.96 -2.43
N LEU A 118 3.02 -6.82 -2.73
CA LEU A 118 1.96 -7.21 -1.81
C LEU A 118 2.50 -7.96 -0.58
N GLU A 119 3.52 -8.80 -0.77
CA GLU A 119 4.15 -9.53 0.33
C GLU A 119 5.13 -8.69 1.13
N LYS A 120 5.97 -7.88 0.48
CA LYS A 120 7.11 -7.21 1.13
C LYS A 120 6.83 -5.80 1.60
N ASP A 121 6.01 -5.05 0.88
CA ASP A 121 5.60 -3.71 1.29
C ASP A 121 4.25 -3.79 2.01
N PHE A 122 3.17 -4.14 1.31
CA PHE A 122 1.80 -4.04 1.86
C PHE A 122 1.55 -4.92 3.10
N SER A 123 1.80 -6.22 3.00
CA SER A 123 1.56 -7.14 4.12
C SER A 123 2.51 -6.89 5.29
N THR A 124 3.76 -6.51 5.01
CA THR A 124 4.76 -6.21 6.03
C THR A 124 4.39 -4.96 6.83
N ASP A 125 3.99 -3.88 6.14
CA ASP A 125 3.64 -2.62 6.80
C ASP A 125 2.44 -2.80 7.74
N LEU A 126 1.45 -3.62 7.33
CA LEU A 126 0.34 -4.02 8.20
C LEU A 126 0.82 -4.92 9.35
N LEU A 127 1.68 -5.91 9.09
CA LEU A 127 2.19 -6.83 10.10
C LEU A 127 3.00 -6.12 11.21
N ILE A 128 3.80 -5.12 10.83
CA ILE A 128 4.59 -4.27 11.75
C ILE A 128 3.71 -3.23 12.46
N GLY A 129 2.56 -2.86 11.86
CA GLY A 129 1.59 -1.91 12.37
C GLY A 129 0.84 -2.33 13.64
N GLU A 130 -0.36 -1.79 13.84
CA GLU A 130 -1.14 -1.70 15.10
C GLU A 130 -1.64 -3.03 15.73
N LYS A 131 -0.89 -4.14 15.58
CA LYS A 131 -1.09 -5.50 16.11
C LYS A 131 -1.83 -6.48 15.19
N TRP A 132 -1.73 -6.30 13.88
CA TRP A 132 -2.29 -7.23 12.89
C TRP A 132 -1.85 -8.69 13.09
N TYR A 133 -0.62 -8.92 13.56
CA TYR A 133 -0.13 -10.26 13.89
C TYR A 133 -0.96 -11.00 14.96
N GLN A 134 -1.75 -10.27 15.77
CA GLN A 134 -2.64 -10.88 16.77
C GLN A 134 -3.90 -11.49 16.16
N LEU A 135 -4.26 -11.07 14.94
CA LEU A 135 -5.45 -11.58 14.22
C LEU A 135 -5.22 -12.93 13.55
N ILE A 136 -3.97 -13.41 13.52
CA ILE A 136 -3.59 -14.68 12.87
C ILE A 136 -3.06 -15.69 13.88
N GLY A 137 -3.28 -16.96 13.58
CA GLY A 137 -2.91 -18.09 14.41
C GLY A 137 -1.42 -18.44 14.33
N ALA A 138 -1.07 -19.58 14.92
CA ALA A 138 0.32 -20.03 15.01
C ALA A 138 0.94 -20.30 13.63
N LYS A 139 0.15 -20.81 12.67
CA LYS A 139 0.62 -21.10 11.31
C LYS A 139 0.93 -19.80 10.57
N GLY A 140 0.02 -18.82 10.64
CA GLY A 140 0.24 -17.50 10.03
C GLY A 140 1.46 -16.77 10.60
N LYS A 141 1.66 -16.85 11.92
CA LYS A 141 2.85 -16.28 12.59
C LYS A 141 4.14 -16.94 12.16
N PHE A 142 4.16 -18.28 12.08
CA PHE A 142 5.34 -19.03 11.65
C PHE A 142 5.72 -18.69 10.20
N GLU A 143 4.74 -18.63 9.30
CA GLU A 143 4.94 -18.29 7.89
C GLU A 143 5.13 -16.79 7.65
N ARG A 144 4.95 -15.95 8.69
CA ARG A 144 4.91 -14.47 8.60
C ARG A 144 3.94 -13.98 7.52
N ARG A 145 2.81 -14.67 7.41
CA ARG A 145 1.79 -14.43 6.39
C ARG A 145 0.52 -13.92 7.03
N LEU A 146 0.20 -12.65 6.77
CA LEU A 146 -0.99 -12.00 7.32
C LEU A 146 -2.25 -12.30 6.50
N PHE A 147 -2.12 -12.34 5.17
CA PHE A 147 -3.25 -12.51 4.27
C PHE A 147 -3.08 -13.67 3.28
N ALA A 148 -4.20 -14.28 2.92
CA ALA A 148 -4.38 -14.89 1.62
C ALA A 148 -5.02 -13.84 0.69
N TYR A 149 -4.72 -13.90 -0.60
CA TYR A 149 -5.32 -12.98 -1.56
C TYR A 149 -5.49 -13.61 -2.92
N ASN A 150 -6.46 -13.09 -3.67
CA ASN A 150 -6.59 -13.29 -5.11
C ASN A 150 -6.28 -11.98 -5.85
N MET A 151 -6.01 -12.09 -7.14
CA MET A 151 -5.69 -10.94 -7.98
C MET A 151 -6.33 -11.15 -9.35
N GLU A 152 -7.37 -10.38 -9.62
CA GLU A 152 -8.12 -10.41 -10.89
C GLU A 152 -7.81 -9.15 -11.70
N LYS A 153 -7.45 -9.33 -12.97
CA LYS A 153 -7.16 -8.20 -13.85
C LYS A 153 -8.45 -7.43 -14.13
N TYR A 154 -8.39 -6.12 -13.99
CA TYR A 154 -9.49 -5.23 -14.30
C TYR A 154 -9.26 -4.60 -15.67
N GLU A 155 -10.09 -4.99 -16.62
CA GLU A 155 -10.18 -4.33 -17.93
C GLU A 155 -11.43 -3.47 -17.90
N ALA A 156 -11.25 -2.15 -17.86
CA ALA A 156 -12.37 -1.24 -17.96
C ALA A 156 -13.07 -1.52 -19.29
N HIS A 157 -14.31 -2.01 -19.25
CA HIS A 157 -15.14 -2.12 -20.43
C HIS A 157 -15.40 -0.71 -20.95
N LEU A 158 -14.55 -0.25 -21.87
CA LEU A 158 -14.85 0.90 -22.72
C LEU A 158 -16.08 0.50 -23.53
N SER A 159 -17.25 0.89 -23.03
CA SER A 159 -18.48 0.87 -23.81
C SER A 159 -18.20 1.71 -25.04
N SER A 160 -18.07 1.04 -26.18
CA SER A 160 -17.78 1.64 -27.49
C SER A 160 -19.01 2.31 -28.07
#